data_AF-A0A4S5CL67-F1
#
_entry.id   AF-A0A4S5CL67-F1
#
_cell.length_a   1.000
_cell.length_b   1.000
_cell.length_c   1.000
_cell.angle_alpha   90.00
_cell.angle_beta   90.00
_cell.angle_gamma   90.00
#
_symmetry.space_group_name_H-M   'P 1'
#
loop_
_entity.id
_entity.type
_entity.pdbx_description
1 polymer ?
#
loop_
_entity_poly.entity_id
_entity_poly.type
_entity_poly.pdbx_seq_one_letter_code
_entity_poly.pdbx_strand_id
1 'polypeptide(L)'
;MNLVLTSGHPDSEVDPVRYAHALVLATEDLRRVATSLSERYISAGLAHAISWPFLLEIEEQAYSDLAFQSRNDPAIVAALPRIGPATMPGVDFSGLIDWSHTDPSIPIVYRCIRKLLVGVFPTGDGRDAA
;
A
#
# COMPACT_ATOMS: atom_id res chain seq x y z
N MET A 1 25.51 6.98 48.30
CA MET A 1 24.57 5.85 48.48
C MET A 1 23.18 6.43 48.39
N ASN A 2 22.62 6.54 47.20
CA ASN A 2 21.74 5.59 46.49
C ASN A 2 20.37 6.27 46.32
N LEU A 3 20.27 7.12 45.30
CA LEU A 3 18.99 7.49 44.72
C LEU A 3 18.55 6.28 43.89
N VAL A 4 17.57 5.54 44.40
CA VAL A 4 16.85 4.55 43.61
C VAL A 4 16.07 5.35 42.57
N LEU A 5 16.58 5.36 41.33
CA LEU A 5 15.75 5.63 40.17
C LEU A 5 14.76 4.48 40.14
N THR A 6 13.53 4.74 40.55
CA THR A 6 12.42 3.86 40.25
C THR A 6 12.31 3.87 38.73
N SER A 7 12.90 2.86 38.10
CA SER A 7 12.78 2.59 36.68
C SER A 7 11.30 2.58 36.36
N GLY A 8 10.81 3.68 35.77
CA GLY A 8 9.54 3.66 35.09
C GLY A 8 9.67 2.56 34.06
N HIS A 9 8.95 1.47 34.26
CA HIS A 9 8.80 0.42 33.29
C HIS A 9 7.69 0.91 32.36
N PRO A 10 7.99 1.45 31.17
CA PRO A 10 6.94 1.72 30.22
C PRO A 10 6.72 0.42 29.48
N ASP A 11 6.14 -0.57 30.16
CA ASP A 11 5.35 -1.56 29.43
C ASP A 11 4.06 -0.81 29.06
N SER A 12 4.21 0.11 28.11
CA SER A 12 3.09 0.75 27.46
C SER A 12 2.40 -0.36 26.70
N GLU A 13 1.46 -1.03 27.35
CA GLU A 13 0.35 -1.68 26.67
C GLU A 13 -0.13 -0.68 25.62
N VAL A 14 0.18 -0.96 24.36
CA VAL A 14 -0.23 -0.11 23.26
C VAL A 14 -1.75 -0.13 23.29
N ASP A 15 -2.34 1.01 23.65
CA ASP A 15 -3.79 1.16 23.71
C ASP A 15 -4.38 0.68 22.36
N PRO A 16 -5.18 -0.40 22.36
CA PRO A 16 -5.63 -1.03 21.13
C PRO A 16 -6.48 -0.07 20.29
N VAL A 17 -7.16 0.90 20.91
CA VAL A 17 -7.93 1.92 20.20
C VAL A 17 -6.99 2.89 19.47
N ARG A 18 -5.91 3.33 20.13
CA ARG A 18 -4.89 4.19 19.49
C ARG A 18 -4.15 3.45 18.39
N TYR A 19 -3.84 2.17 18.60
CA TYR A 19 -3.22 1.33 17.60
C TYR A 19 -4.09 1.21 16.35
N ALA A 20 -5.36 0.85 16.52
CA ALA A 20 -6.30 0.73 15.41
C ALA A 20 -6.46 2.07 14.67
N HIS A 21 -6.57 3.17 15.40
CA HIS A 21 -6.65 4.50 14.80
C HIS A 21 -5.38 4.86 14.02
N ALA A 22 -4.19 4.59 14.57
CA ALA A 22 -2.92 4.83 13.89
C ALA A 22 -2.79 3.97 12.62
N LEU A 23 -3.23 2.71 12.66
CA LEU A 23 -3.28 1.85 11.47
C LEU A 23 -4.19 2.41 10.38
N VAL A 24 -5.36 2.95 10.73
CA VAL A 24 -6.26 3.58 9.75
C VAL A 24 -5.60 4.80 9.11
N LEU A 25 -4.95 5.65 9.91
CA LEU A 25 -4.24 6.82 9.39
C LEU A 25 -3.07 6.43 8.48
N ALA A 26 -2.25 5.46 8.90
CA ALA A 26 -1.13 4.98 8.10
C ALA A 26 -1.58 4.30 6.80
N THR A 27 -2.69 3.55 6.85
CA THR A 27 -3.33 2.96 5.66
C THR A 27 -3.75 4.06 4.67
N GLU A 28 -4.39 5.11 5.16
CA GLU A 28 -4.84 6.22 4.30
C GLU A 28 -3.66 7.01 3.72
N ASP A 29 -2.61 7.23 4.50
CA ASP A 29 -1.40 7.90 4.04
C ASP A 29 -0.66 7.07 2.97
N LEU A 30 -0.50 5.76 3.21
CA LEU A 30 0.08 4.83 2.23
C LEU A 30 -0.77 4.81 0.95
N ARG A 31 -2.10 4.83 1.06
CA ARG A 31 -3.01 4.91 -0.09
C ARG A 31 -2.76 6.17 -0.91
N ARG A 32 -2.56 7.32 -0.26
CA ARG A 32 -2.27 8.59 -0.93
C ARG A 32 -0.94 8.55 -1.68
N VAL A 33 0.12 8.05 -1.05
CA VAL A 33 1.44 7.91 -1.67
C VAL A 33 1.40 6.94 -2.84
N ALA A 34 0.82 5.74 -2.65
CA ALA A 34 0.71 4.73 -3.68
C ALA A 34 -0.14 5.21 -4.87
N THR A 35 -1.23 5.95 -4.63
CA THR A 35 -2.04 6.54 -5.71
C THR A 35 -1.22 7.53 -6.52
N SER A 36 -0.51 8.46 -5.87
CA SER A 36 0.33 9.45 -6.56
C SER A 36 1.44 8.80 -7.38
N LEU A 37 2.11 7.77 -6.85
CA LEU A 37 3.10 6.99 -7.60
C LEU A 37 2.46 6.34 -8.83
N SER A 38 1.34 5.65 -8.63
CA SER A 38 0.63 4.93 -9.69
C SER A 38 0.16 5.86 -10.80
N GLU A 39 -0.41 7.02 -10.47
CA GLU A 39 -0.83 8.04 -11.44
C GLU A 39 0.34 8.56 -12.28
N ARG A 40 1.50 8.79 -11.66
CA ARG A 40 2.72 9.20 -12.39
C ARG A 40 3.14 8.14 -13.40
N TYR A 41 3.13 6.87 -13.02
CA TYR A 41 3.51 5.77 -13.92
C TYR A 41 2.53 5.59 -15.07
N ILE A 42 1.23 5.65 -14.80
CA ILE A 42 0.20 5.54 -15.83
C ILE A 42 0.28 6.73 -16.80
N SER A 43 0.48 7.94 -16.27
CA SER A 43 0.64 9.15 -17.10
C SER A 43 1.89 9.10 -17.99
N ALA A 44 2.92 8.34 -17.58
CA ALA A 44 4.09 8.06 -18.39
C ALA A 44 3.87 6.96 -19.46
N GLY A 45 2.65 6.45 -19.62
CA GLY A 45 2.30 5.43 -20.62
C GLY A 45 2.68 4.01 -20.22
N LEU A 46 3.12 3.78 -18.99
CA LEU A 46 3.63 2.49 -18.52
C LEU A 46 2.53 1.51 -18.07
N ALA A 47 1.25 1.85 -18.28
CA ALA A 47 0.13 1.00 -17.89
C ALA A 47 0.20 -0.43 -18.47
N HIS A 48 0.71 -0.56 -19.70
CA HIS A 48 0.87 -1.85 -20.39
C HIS A 48 2.09 -2.66 -19.92
N ALA A 49 3.02 -2.03 -19.20
CA ALA A 49 4.26 -2.64 -18.70
C ALA A 49 4.14 -3.12 -17.24
N ILE A 50 2.95 -3.01 -16.63
CA ILE A 50 2.74 -3.37 -15.24
C ILE A 50 2.90 -4.89 -15.10
N SER A 51 3.88 -5.26 -14.29
CA SER A 51 4.25 -6.64 -13.94
C SER A 51 4.43 -6.75 -12.43
N TRP A 52 4.47 -7.97 -11.90
CA TRP A 52 4.69 -8.18 -10.46
C TRP A 52 5.98 -7.52 -9.94
N PRO A 53 7.15 -7.64 -10.60
CA PRO A 53 8.35 -6.91 -10.17
C PRO A 53 8.13 -5.39 -10.09
N PHE A 54 7.40 -4.83 -11.05
CA PHE A 54 7.09 -3.41 -11.06
C PHE A 54 6.14 -3.01 -9.93
N LEU A 55 5.13 -3.83 -9.61
CA LEU A 55 4.26 -3.61 -8.45
C LEU A 55 5.04 -3.63 -7.13
N LEU A 56 5.97 -4.57 -6.97
CA LEU A 56 6.83 -4.67 -5.80
C LEU A 56 7.76 -3.46 -5.69
N GLU A 57 8.25 -2.93 -6.81
CA GLU A 57 9.05 -1.70 -6.83
C GLU A 57 8.22 -0.49 -6.39
N ILE A 58 6.99 -0.34 -6.88
CA ILE A 58 6.09 0.74 -6.44
C ILE A 58 5.78 0.60 -4.95
N GLU A 59 5.54 -0.61 -4.48
CA GLU A 59 5.33 -0.86 -3.05
C GLU A 59 6.55 -0.43 -2.24
N GLU A 60 7.75 -0.87 -2.63
CA GLU A 60 8.95 -0.51 -1.90
C GLU A 60 9.22 1.00 -1.91
N GLN A 61 8.95 1.69 -3.02
CA GLN A 61 9.02 3.15 -3.08
C GLN A 61 7.99 3.83 -2.18
N ALA A 62 6.75 3.31 -2.12
CA ALA A 62 5.71 3.87 -1.27
C ALA A 62 6.05 3.73 0.22
N TYR A 63 6.58 2.58 0.62
CA TYR A 63 7.07 2.37 1.98
C TYR A 63 8.35 3.16 2.27
N SER A 64 9.20 3.41 1.27
CA SER A 64 10.44 4.19 1.44
C SER A 64 10.22 5.72 1.36
N ASP A 65 9.00 6.18 1.11
CA ASP A 65 8.71 7.62 1.05
C ASP A 65 8.99 8.29 2.40
N LEU A 66 9.88 9.29 2.39
CA LEU A 66 10.31 9.98 3.61
C LEU A 66 9.16 10.72 4.32
N ALA A 67 8.18 11.21 3.55
CA ALA A 67 7.06 11.93 4.12
C ALA A 67 6.09 10.93 4.80
N PHE A 68 5.89 9.75 4.23
CA PHE A 68 5.17 8.64 4.84
C PHE A 68 5.87 8.13 6.11
N GLN A 69 7.17 7.85 6.04
CA GLN A 69 7.95 7.35 7.17
C GLN A 69 8.01 8.36 8.34
N SER A 70 8.05 9.66 8.05
CA SER A 70 8.07 10.69 9.11
C SER A 70 6.71 10.93 9.76
N ARG A 71 5.60 10.63 9.09
CA ARG A 71 4.23 10.80 9.61
C ARG A 71 3.72 9.61 10.42
N ASN A 72 4.32 8.43 10.26
CA ASN A 72 3.78 7.19 10.79
C ASN A 72 4.81 6.49 11.70
N ASP A 73 4.30 5.86 12.77
CA ASP A 73 5.15 5.10 13.69
C ASP A 73 5.71 3.84 12.99
N PRO A 74 7.01 3.51 13.12
CA PRO A 74 7.61 2.35 12.46
C PRO A 74 6.93 1.01 12.76
N ALA A 75 6.41 0.82 13.98
CA ALA A 75 5.68 -0.40 14.34
C ALA A 75 4.32 -0.48 13.65
N ILE A 76 3.66 0.67 13.44
CA ILE A 76 2.41 0.77 12.66
C ILE A 76 2.70 0.51 11.18
N VAL A 77 3.78 1.08 10.64
CA VAL A 77 4.20 0.85 9.25
C VAL A 77 4.52 -0.63 9.00
N ALA A 78 5.23 -1.28 9.93
CA ALA A 78 5.56 -2.70 9.84
C ALA A 78 4.34 -3.62 9.89
N ALA A 79 3.24 -3.16 10.47
CA ALA A 79 1.98 -3.91 10.55
C ALA A 79 1.09 -3.75 9.29
N LEU A 80 1.41 -2.83 8.38
CA LEU A 80 0.65 -2.67 7.15
C LEU A 80 0.86 -3.85 6.19
N PRO A 81 -0.20 -4.35 5.53
CA PRO A 81 -0.11 -5.49 4.64
C PRO A 81 0.73 -5.17 3.39
N ARG A 82 1.81 -5.93 3.19
CA ARG A 82 2.66 -5.89 1.99
C ARG A 82 2.28 -6.96 0.98
N ILE A 83 2.60 -6.76 -0.29
CA ILE A 83 2.47 -7.76 -1.34
C ILE A 83 3.37 -8.94 -1.01
N GLY A 84 2.75 -10.11 -0.88
CA GLY A 84 3.46 -11.35 -0.63
C GLY A 84 2.52 -12.50 -0.32
N PRO A 85 3.08 -13.70 -0.05
CA PRO A 85 2.30 -14.91 0.15
C PRO A 85 1.28 -14.84 1.30
N ALA A 86 1.53 -13.99 2.30
CA ALA A 86 0.65 -13.81 3.46
C ALA A 86 -0.64 -13.05 3.11
N THR A 87 -0.57 -12.07 2.21
CA THR A 87 -1.69 -11.22 1.82
C THR A 87 -2.32 -11.66 0.50
N MET A 88 -1.58 -12.40 -0.32
CA MET A 88 -1.99 -12.92 -1.62
C MET A 88 -1.58 -14.40 -1.75
N PRO A 89 -2.24 -15.30 -1.01
CA PRO A 89 -1.89 -16.72 -1.02
C PRO A 89 -2.18 -17.35 -2.38
N GLY A 90 -1.23 -18.17 -2.86
CA GLY A 90 -1.35 -18.90 -4.13
C GLY A 90 -1.06 -18.07 -5.39
N VAL A 91 -0.69 -16.80 -5.25
CA VAL A 91 -0.28 -15.95 -6.38
C VAL A 91 1.12 -16.31 -6.85
N ASP A 92 1.29 -16.46 -8.16
CA ASP A 92 2.58 -16.56 -8.82
C ASP A 92 3.11 -15.16 -9.19
N PHE A 93 4.04 -14.66 -8.37
CA PHE A 93 4.69 -13.36 -8.59
C PHE A 93 5.65 -13.34 -9.77
N SER A 94 5.87 -14.46 -10.46
CA SER A 94 6.61 -14.50 -11.74
C SER A 94 5.70 -14.47 -12.97
N GLY A 95 4.39 -14.67 -12.78
CA GLY A 95 3.40 -14.77 -13.85
C GLY A 95 2.71 -13.46 -14.21
N LEU A 96 1.58 -13.58 -14.91
CA LEU A 96 0.69 -12.45 -15.17
C LEU A 96 -0.03 -12.03 -13.89
N ILE A 97 -0.28 -10.73 -13.77
CA ILE A 97 -1.07 -10.21 -12.65
C ILE A 97 -2.54 -10.52 -12.92
N ASP A 98 -3.14 -11.31 -12.04
CA ASP A 98 -4.58 -11.41 -11.95
C ASP A 98 -5.13 -10.14 -11.27
N TRP A 99 -5.90 -9.34 -11.99
CA TRP A 99 -6.55 -8.11 -11.48
C TRP A 99 -7.93 -8.37 -10.86
N SER A 100 -8.37 -9.62 -10.78
CA SER A 100 -9.69 -9.99 -10.27
C SER A 100 -9.77 -10.05 -8.74
N HIS A 101 -8.64 -10.02 -8.02
CA HIS A 101 -8.65 -10.04 -6.56
C HIS A 101 -9.34 -8.80 -5.98
N THR A 102 -10.38 -9.02 -5.16
CA THR A 102 -11.18 -7.97 -4.52
C THR A 102 -11.22 -8.06 -3.00
N ASP A 103 -10.48 -8.98 -2.39
CA ASP A 103 -10.50 -9.15 -0.94
C ASP A 103 -10.09 -7.83 -0.25
N PRO A 104 -10.81 -7.36 0.79
CA PRO A 104 -10.42 -6.14 1.51
C PRO A 104 -9.02 -6.22 2.14
N SER A 105 -8.47 -7.41 2.37
CA SER A 105 -7.13 -7.62 2.91
C SER A 105 -6.00 -7.53 1.87
N ILE A 106 -6.31 -7.31 0.59
CA ILE A 106 -5.27 -7.14 -0.42
C ILE A 106 -4.42 -5.90 -0.13
N PRO A 107 -3.11 -5.94 -0.46
CA PRO A 107 -2.21 -4.81 -0.27
C PRO A 107 -2.69 -3.53 -0.96
N ILE A 108 -2.44 -2.40 -0.31
CA ILE A 108 -2.95 -1.09 -0.75
C ILE A 108 -2.44 -0.73 -2.14
N VAL A 109 -1.17 -1.02 -2.43
CA VAL A 109 -0.53 -0.71 -3.72
C VAL A 109 -1.21 -1.46 -4.87
N TYR A 110 -1.46 -2.76 -4.71
CA TYR A 110 -2.21 -3.56 -5.68
C TYR A 110 -3.61 -2.96 -5.91
N ARG A 111 -4.32 -2.60 -4.83
CA ARG A 111 -5.67 -2.01 -4.91
C ARG A 111 -5.68 -0.67 -5.65
N CYS A 112 -4.70 0.20 -5.39
CA CYS A 112 -4.57 1.50 -6.06
C CYS A 112 -4.39 1.34 -7.57
N ILE A 113 -3.46 0.47 -7.97
CA ILE A 113 -3.16 0.25 -9.40
C ILE A 113 -4.32 -0.44 -10.10
N ARG A 114 -4.92 -1.46 -9.48
CA ARG A 114 -6.14 -2.08 -9.98
C ARG A 114 -7.26 -1.06 -10.20
N LYS A 115 -7.49 -0.17 -9.23
CA LYS A 115 -8.53 0.87 -9.34
C LYS A 115 -8.24 1.83 -10.49
N LEU A 116 -6.98 2.19 -10.71
CA LEU A 116 -6.61 3.07 -11.82
C LEU A 116 -6.75 2.37 -13.16
N LEU A 117 -6.29 1.12 -13.29
CA LEU A 117 -6.44 0.37 -14.54
C LEU A 117 -7.92 0.10 -14.86
N VAL A 118 -8.66 -0.48 -13.93
CA VAL A 118 -10.09 -0.80 -14.13
C VAL A 118 -10.95 0.46 -14.21
N GLY A 119 -10.58 1.52 -13.48
CA GLY A 119 -11.28 2.81 -13.51
C GLY A 119 -10.95 3.69 -14.72
N VAL A 120 -9.82 3.46 -15.40
CA VAL A 120 -9.46 4.09 -16.69
C VAL A 120 -10.14 3.39 -17.87
N PHE A 121 -10.69 2.18 -17.69
CA PHE A 121 -11.53 1.52 -18.69
C PHE A 121 -13.04 1.73 -18.43
N PRO A 122 -13.62 2.89 -18.76
CA PRO A 122 -14.98 2.95 -19.27
C PRO A 122 -14.97 3.30 -20.76
N THR A 123 -15.56 2.38 -21.52
CA THR A 123 -16.15 2.60 -22.85
C THR A 123 -15.17 2.68 -24.01
N GLY A 124 -15.11 1.57 -24.74
CA GLY A 124 -14.61 1.55 -26.10
C GLY A 124 -15.28 2.64 -26.93
N ASP A 125 -14.43 3.31 -27.69
CA ASP A 125 -14.70 4.01 -28.94
C ASP A 125 -15.97 3.51 -29.65
N GLY A 126 -17.04 4.28 -29.51
CA GLY A 126 -18.24 4.21 -30.36
C GLY A 126 -18.11 5.27 -31.44
N ARG A 127 -17.22 5.02 -32.38
CA ARG A 127 -17.08 5.73 -33.64
C ARG A 127 -18.37 5.57 -34.44
N ASP A 128 -19.08 6.66 -34.70
CA ASP A 128 -19.89 6.80 -35.91
C ASP A 128 -19.63 8.18 -36.51
N ALA A 129 -18.81 8.14 -37.56
CA ALA A 129 -18.72 9.16 -38.58
C ALA A 129 -19.83 8.86 -39.62
N ALA A 130 -20.74 9.80 -39.81
CA ALA A 130 -21.41 10.10 -41.08
C ALA A 130 -22.13 11.45 -40.97
#